data_AF-A0A0F8XFT0-F1
#
_entry.id   AF-A0A0F8XFT0-F1
#
_cell.length_a   1.000
_cell.length_b   1.000
_cell.length_c   1.000
_cell.angle_alpha   90.00
_cell.angle_beta   90.00
_cell.angle_gamma   90.00
#
_symmetry.space_group_name_H-M   'P 1'
#
loop_
_entity.id
_entity.type
_entity.pdbx_description
1 polymer ?
#
loop_
_entity_poly.entity_id
_entity_poly.type
_entity_poly.pdbx_seq_one_letter_code
_entity_poly.pdbx_strand_id
1 'polypeptide(L)'
;MNTRIKNILSISIAIFPINIVMIWYRLTQNATFSPMEMILLPLLFGGSSIFLIFCLNKYFLHQKLTIFNEGESNWKIDLLATVLLTIISFGLFYLGRITLMPLLTQNTPASQDIINAIRAFSQNPLLLILWFGPVLWIGIALFEELSRIFFLKCLWNLSENKKWVIFVILFSSIMIGVVHLYQGIYGIIMISLLSIIMASYFYKFRRIGPLIISHALYDGIQFVFLLIEISLV
;
A
#
# COMPACT_ATOMS: atom_id res chain seq x y z
N MET A 1 -17.97 10.71 23.65
CA MET A 1 -16.57 10.21 23.61
C MET A 1 -15.67 11.25 22.96
N ASN A 2 -14.50 11.52 23.55
CA ASN A 2 -13.53 12.50 23.05
C ASN A 2 -13.08 12.16 21.61
N THR A 3 -12.97 13.17 20.74
CA THR A 3 -12.49 13.05 19.36
C THR A 3 -11.16 12.31 19.27
N ARG A 4 -10.21 12.55 20.18
CA ARG A 4 -8.94 11.83 20.21
C ARG A 4 -9.12 10.32 20.42
N ILE A 5 -9.98 9.95 21.37
CA ILE A 5 -10.30 8.55 21.66
C ILE A 5 -10.99 7.90 20.45
N LYS A 6 -11.92 8.61 19.80
CA LYS A 6 -12.57 8.13 18.56
C LYS A 6 -11.55 7.84 17.45
N ASN A 7 -10.59 8.73 17.22
CA ASN A 7 -9.56 8.52 16.20
C ASN A 7 -8.65 7.32 16.54
N ILE A 8 -8.22 7.19 17.79
CA ILE A 8 -7.41 6.03 18.24
C ILE A 8 -8.19 4.73 18.05
N LEU A 9 -9.44 4.66 18.52
CA LEU A 9 -10.28 3.47 18.35
C LEU A 9 -10.51 3.13 16.88
N SER A 10 -10.68 4.13 16.02
CA SER A 10 -10.89 3.91 14.58
C SER A 10 -9.69 3.23 13.94
N ILE A 11 -8.46 3.64 14.31
CA ILE A 11 -7.22 2.98 13.87
C ILE A 11 -7.16 1.56 14.44
N SER A 12 -7.42 1.39 15.73
CA SER A 12 -7.38 0.08 16.40
C SER A 12 -8.38 -0.93 15.83
N ILE A 13 -9.46 -0.47 15.22
CA ILE A 13 -10.48 -1.32 14.60
C ILE A 13 -10.15 -1.56 13.11
N ALA A 14 -9.81 -0.52 12.35
CA ALA A 14 -9.69 -0.62 10.89
C ALA A 14 -8.31 -1.06 10.40
N ILE A 15 -7.24 -0.63 11.10
CA ILE A 15 -5.86 -0.74 10.59
C ILE A 15 -5.12 -1.85 11.32
N PHE A 16 -5.11 -1.86 12.65
CA PHE A 16 -4.27 -2.81 13.39
C PHE A 16 -4.67 -4.28 13.24
N PRO A 17 -5.95 -4.69 13.28
CA PRO A 17 -6.30 -6.10 13.28
C PRO A 17 -5.86 -6.82 12.01
N ILE A 18 -6.16 -6.24 10.84
CA ILE A 18 -5.75 -6.80 9.55
C ILE A 18 -4.22 -6.89 9.43
N ASN A 19 -3.51 -5.82 9.78
CA ASN A 19 -2.05 -5.78 9.66
C ASN A 19 -1.36 -6.74 10.63
N ILE A 20 -1.84 -6.84 11.88
CA ILE A 20 -1.31 -7.78 12.88
C ILE A 20 -1.57 -9.23 12.43
N VAL A 21 -2.78 -9.54 11.94
CA VAL A 21 -3.11 -10.88 11.44
C VAL A 21 -2.22 -11.24 10.25
N MET A 22 -2.01 -10.32 9.30
CA MET A 22 -1.15 -10.57 8.15
C MET A 22 0.32 -10.77 8.52
N ILE A 23 0.84 -9.94 9.44
CA ILE A 23 2.19 -10.08 10.02
C ILE A 23 2.32 -11.45 10.71
N TRP A 24 1.37 -11.78 11.59
CA TRP A 24 1.36 -13.05 12.32
C TRP A 24 1.30 -14.24 11.37
N TYR A 25 0.43 -14.19 10.36
CA TYR A 25 0.31 -15.24 9.35
C TYR A 25 1.64 -15.45 8.63
N ARG A 26 2.27 -14.38 8.15
CA ARG A 26 3.55 -14.45 7.44
C ARG A 26 4.72 -14.93 8.31
N LEU A 27 4.68 -14.68 9.62
CA LEU A 27 5.73 -15.12 10.56
C LEU A 27 5.53 -16.56 11.06
N THR A 28 4.31 -17.09 11.00
CA THR A 28 4.00 -18.40 11.61
C THR A 28 3.70 -19.50 10.60
N GLN A 29 3.31 -19.15 9.38
CA GLN A 29 2.99 -20.12 8.34
C GLN A 29 4.22 -20.39 7.47
N ASN A 30 4.58 -21.66 7.36
CA ASN A 30 5.59 -22.14 6.42
C ASN A 30 4.99 -22.45 5.03
N ALA A 31 3.66 -22.37 4.91
CA ALA A 31 2.95 -22.63 3.67
C ALA A 31 3.01 -21.42 2.74
N THR A 32 3.28 -21.73 1.49
CA THR A 32 3.29 -20.83 0.34
C THR A 32 1.84 -20.50 -0.06
N PHE A 33 1.52 -19.24 -0.35
CA PHE A 33 0.19 -18.88 -0.87
C PHE A 33 -0.03 -19.45 -2.28
N SER A 34 -1.19 -20.06 -2.49
CA SER A 34 -1.64 -20.46 -3.81
C SER A 34 -1.97 -19.24 -4.69
N PRO A 35 -1.93 -19.38 -6.03
CA PRO A 35 -2.32 -18.31 -6.93
C PRO A 35 -3.74 -17.78 -6.69
N MET A 36 -4.67 -18.65 -6.27
CA MET A 36 -6.04 -18.25 -5.97
C MET A 36 -6.13 -17.44 -4.67
N GLU A 37 -5.37 -17.82 -3.64
CA GLU A 37 -5.30 -17.03 -2.39
C GLU A 37 -4.70 -15.65 -2.64
N MET A 38 -3.72 -15.55 -3.54
CA MET A 38 -3.15 -14.26 -3.96
C MET A 38 -4.16 -13.36 -4.70
N ILE A 39 -5.27 -13.90 -5.21
CA ILE A 39 -6.39 -13.12 -5.77
C ILE A 39 -7.44 -12.83 -4.69
N LEU A 40 -7.88 -13.87 -3.98
CA LEU A 40 -9.02 -13.77 -3.06
C LEU A 40 -8.69 -12.95 -1.81
N LEU A 41 -7.51 -13.14 -1.21
CA LEU A 41 -7.20 -12.50 0.06
C LEU A 41 -7.08 -10.97 -0.06
N PRO A 42 -6.38 -10.40 -1.07
CA PRO A 42 -6.38 -8.94 -1.24
C PRO A 42 -7.77 -8.37 -1.50
N LEU A 43 -8.62 -9.06 -2.26
CA LEU A 43 -9.99 -8.60 -2.51
C LEU A 43 -10.85 -8.67 -1.25
N LEU A 44 -10.79 -9.77 -0.51
CA LEU A 44 -11.58 -9.97 0.69
C LEU A 44 -11.13 -9.00 1.79
N PHE A 45 -9.84 -9.01 2.12
CA PHE A 45 -9.30 -8.18 3.19
C PHE A 45 -9.22 -6.71 2.80
N GLY A 46 -8.76 -6.39 1.59
CA GLY A 46 -8.69 -5.02 1.09
C GLY A 46 -10.08 -4.42 0.91
N GLY A 47 -11.00 -5.14 0.26
CA GLY A 47 -12.38 -4.71 0.06
C GLY A 47 -13.15 -4.51 1.36
N SER A 48 -13.07 -5.46 2.30
CA SER A 48 -13.72 -5.34 3.61
C SER A 48 -13.13 -4.19 4.44
N SER A 49 -11.81 -3.97 4.37
CA SER A 49 -11.15 -2.86 5.04
C SER A 49 -11.54 -1.51 4.47
N ILE A 50 -11.66 -1.38 3.14
CA ILE A 50 -12.18 -0.16 2.50
C ILE A 50 -13.59 0.15 3.02
N PHE A 51 -14.47 -0.87 3.03
CA PHE A 51 -15.83 -0.71 3.55
C PHE A 51 -15.84 -0.30 5.03
N LEU A 52 -15.01 -0.93 5.86
CA LEU A 52 -14.88 -0.63 7.28
C LEU A 52 -14.36 0.79 7.52
N ILE A 53 -13.34 1.23 6.78
CA ILE A 53 -12.81 2.60 6.82
C ILE A 53 -13.91 3.61 6.49
N PHE A 54 -14.66 3.39 5.41
CA PHE A 54 -15.77 4.28 5.05
C PHE A 54 -16.88 4.30 6.11
N CYS A 55 -17.22 3.15 6.69
CA CYS A 55 -18.21 3.06 7.76
C CYS A 55 -17.77 3.82 9.01
N LEU A 56 -16.53 3.62 9.47
CA LEU A 56 -15.98 4.31 10.63
C LEU A 56 -15.86 5.82 10.37
N ASN A 57 -15.38 6.22 9.19
CA ASN A 57 -15.27 7.62 8.82
C ASN A 57 -16.64 8.32 8.82
N LYS A 58 -17.64 7.72 8.16
CA LYS A 58 -18.97 8.31 8.01
C LYS A 58 -19.80 8.26 9.29
N TYR A 59 -19.87 7.10 9.94
CA TYR A 59 -20.83 6.86 11.03
C TYR A 59 -20.23 7.04 12.43
N PHE A 60 -18.94 6.78 12.63
CA PHE A 60 -18.31 6.87 13.95
C PHE A 60 -17.55 8.18 14.17
N LEU A 61 -16.78 8.61 13.16
CA LEU A 61 -16.06 9.89 13.14
C LEU A 61 -16.94 11.06 12.67
N HIS A 62 -18.07 10.78 12.01
CA HIS A 62 -18.97 11.79 11.42
C HIS A 62 -18.28 12.71 10.40
N GLN A 63 -17.32 12.17 9.65
CA GLN A 63 -16.57 12.88 8.62
C GLN A 63 -17.13 12.57 7.23
N LYS A 64 -17.10 13.58 6.35
CA LYS A 64 -17.46 13.39 4.94
C LYS A 64 -16.41 12.52 4.25
N LEU A 65 -16.80 11.70 3.29
CA LEU A 65 -15.87 10.88 2.51
C LEU A 65 -14.95 11.72 1.61
N THR A 66 -15.31 12.98 1.35
CA THR A 66 -14.46 13.94 0.66
C THR A 66 -13.14 14.18 1.40
N ILE A 67 -13.04 13.80 2.68
CA ILE A 67 -11.83 13.94 3.50
C ILE A 67 -10.59 13.27 2.90
N PHE A 68 -10.78 12.24 2.07
CA PHE A 68 -9.72 11.52 1.37
C PHE A 68 -9.26 12.26 0.10
N ASN A 69 -10.00 13.27 -0.36
CA ASN A 69 -9.75 13.97 -1.63
C ASN A 69 -10.13 15.46 -1.56
N GLU A 70 -9.78 16.13 -0.45
CA GLU A 70 -10.16 17.53 -0.16
C GLU A 70 -9.41 18.56 -1.00
N GLY A 71 -8.28 18.16 -1.60
CA GLY A 71 -7.47 19.05 -2.43
C GLY A 71 -8.19 19.52 -3.68
N GLU A 72 -7.82 20.71 -4.14
CA GLU A 72 -8.31 21.26 -5.41
C GLU A 72 -8.05 20.30 -6.56
N SER A 73 -9.10 20.02 -7.33
CA SER A 73 -9.05 19.08 -8.43
C SER A 73 -8.64 19.78 -9.72
N ASN A 74 -7.48 19.44 -10.26
CA ASN A 74 -7.08 19.84 -11.61
C ASN A 74 -6.50 18.62 -12.32
N TRP A 75 -7.21 18.12 -13.33
CA TRP A 75 -6.86 16.86 -14.00
C TRP A 75 -5.45 16.87 -14.61
N LYS A 76 -4.95 18.04 -15.07
CA LYS A 76 -3.59 18.16 -15.61
C LYS A 76 -2.54 18.00 -14.52
N ILE A 77 -2.80 18.62 -13.35
CA ILE A 77 -1.92 18.54 -12.19
C ILE A 77 -1.96 17.13 -11.60
N ASP A 78 -3.15 16.53 -11.50
CA ASP A 78 -3.34 15.17 -11.01
C ASP A 78 -2.62 14.17 -11.93
N LEU A 79 -2.73 14.31 -13.26
CA LEU A 79 -2.02 13.48 -14.23
C LEU A 79 -0.50 13.65 -14.12
N LEU A 80 -0.02 14.89 -14.05
CA LEU A 80 1.41 15.18 -13.86
C LEU A 80 1.92 14.58 -12.54
N ALA A 81 1.16 14.71 -11.46
CA ALA A 81 1.48 14.12 -10.16
C ALA A 81 1.57 12.60 -10.25
N THR A 82 0.61 11.92 -10.90
CA THR A 82 0.65 10.48 -11.13
C THR A 82 1.93 10.06 -11.85
N VAL A 83 2.27 10.73 -12.95
CA VAL A 83 3.48 10.41 -13.74
C VAL A 83 4.74 10.63 -12.90
N LEU A 84 4.85 11.77 -12.22
CA LEU A 84 6.01 12.08 -11.37
C LEU A 84 6.15 11.11 -10.21
N LEU A 85 5.06 10.79 -9.50
CA LEU A 85 5.08 9.80 -8.41
C LEU A 85 5.52 8.44 -8.94
N THR A 86 5.04 8.01 -10.11
CA THR A 86 5.42 6.73 -10.71
C THR A 86 6.92 6.72 -11.05
N ILE A 87 7.43 7.77 -11.70
CA ILE A 87 8.85 7.91 -12.04
C ILE A 87 9.73 7.92 -10.78
N ILE A 88 9.33 8.68 -9.75
CA ILE A 88 10.07 8.74 -8.49
C ILE A 88 10.07 7.37 -7.80
N SER A 89 8.94 6.66 -7.83
CA SER A 89 8.82 5.31 -7.23
C SER A 89 9.78 4.32 -7.91
N PHE A 90 9.82 4.32 -9.25
CA PHE A 90 10.80 3.51 -10.00
C PHE A 90 12.25 3.97 -9.78
N GLY A 91 12.50 5.27 -9.76
CA GLY A 91 13.83 5.81 -9.48
C GLY A 91 14.35 5.37 -8.12
N LEU A 92 13.49 5.41 -7.10
CA LEU A 92 13.79 4.92 -5.76
C LEU A 92 14.02 3.40 -5.76
N PHE A 93 13.18 2.63 -6.45
CA PHE A 93 13.34 1.18 -6.60
C PHE A 93 14.71 0.81 -7.19
N TYR A 94 15.08 1.38 -8.33
CA TYR A 94 16.36 1.08 -8.98
C TYR A 94 17.55 1.58 -8.15
N LEU A 95 17.46 2.76 -7.54
CA LEU A 95 18.48 3.26 -6.63
C LEU A 95 18.68 2.29 -5.46
N GLY A 96 17.59 1.83 -4.84
CA GLY A 96 17.61 0.83 -3.79
C GLY A 96 18.25 -0.48 -4.25
N ARG A 97 17.93 -0.95 -5.46
CA ARG A 97 18.55 -2.16 -6.04
C ARG A 97 20.06 -2.04 -6.23
N ILE A 98 20.56 -0.88 -6.64
CA ILE A 98 22.00 -0.68 -6.88
C ILE A 98 22.75 -0.47 -5.56
N THR A 99 22.14 0.21 -4.58
CA THR A 99 22.83 0.66 -3.37
C THR A 99 22.56 -0.22 -2.14
N LEU A 100 21.29 -0.50 -1.84
CA LEU A 100 20.87 -1.15 -0.60
C LEU A 100 20.75 -2.66 -0.74
N MET A 101 20.27 -3.16 -1.89
CA MET A 101 20.04 -4.59 -2.10
C MET A 101 21.31 -5.43 -1.88
N PRO A 102 22.50 -5.09 -2.42
CA PRO A 102 23.72 -5.88 -2.20
C PRO A 102 24.14 -5.99 -0.72
N LEU A 103 23.72 -5.01 0.10
CA LEU A 103 24.03 -4.93 1.52
C LEU A 103 23.02 -5.68 2.39
N LEU A 104 21.75 -5.72 1.95
CA LEU A 104 20.61 -6.11 2.80
C LEU A 104 19.95 -7.42 2.41
N THR A 105 20.19 -7.95 1.20
CA THR A 105 19.51 -9.16 0.68
C THR A 105 20.44 -10.35 0.51
N GLN A 106 21.57 -10.39 1.20
CA GLN A 106 22.42 -11.57 1.19
C GLN A 106 21.62 -12.78 1.71
N ASN A 107 21.31 -13.72 0.81
CA ASN A 107 20.64 -15.01 1.06
C ASN A 107 19.11 -15.04 1.18
N THR A 108 18.37 -14.02 0.71
CA THR A 108 16.89 -14.12 0.59
C THR A 108 16.47 -14.43 -0.86
N PRO A 109 16.09 -15.68 -1.19
CA PRO A 109 15.55 -16.00 -2.51
C PRO A 109 14.22 -15.28 -2.73
N ALA A 110 13.86 -15.08 -4.01
CA ALA A 110 12.54 -14.57 -4.36
C ALA A 110 11.45 -15.47 -3.76
N SER A 111 10.35 -14.88 -3.28
CA SER A 111 9.28 -15.66 -2.66
C SER A 111 8.67 -16.61 -3.68
N GLN A 112 8.69 -17.91 -3.37
CA GLN A 112 8.18 -18.95 -4.26
C GLN A 112 6.70 -18.74 -4.60
N ASP A 113 5.93 -18.14 -3.70
CA ASP A 113 4.54 -17.69 -3.91
C ASP A 113 4.38 -16.85 -5.17
N ILE A 114 5.19 -15.79 -5.29
CA ILE A 114 5.12 -14.84 -6.41
C ILE A 114 5.49 -15.54 -7.72
N ILE A 115 6.54 -16.39 -7.72
CA ILE A 115 6.95 -17.14 -8.91
C ILE A 115 5.82 -18.09 -9.36
N ASN A 116 5.24 -18.84 -8.42
CA ASN A 116 4.16 -19.78 -8.71
C ASN A 116 2.90 -19.06 -9.21
N ALA A 117 2.55 -17.93 -8.61
CA ALA A 117 1.42 -17.11 -9.05
C ALA A 117 1.64 -16.55 -10.46
N ILE A 118 2.84 -16.03 -10.76
CA ILE A 118 3.15 -15.48 -12.09
C ILE A 118 3.08 -16.57 -13.16
N ARG A 119 3.61 -17.76 -12.88
CA ARG A 119 3.48 -18.91 -13.79
C ARG A 119 2.02 -19.31 -14.01
N ALA A 120 1.19 -19.30 -12.96
CA ALA A 120 -0.23 -19.59 -13.09
C ALA A 120 -0.97 -18.52 -13.91
N PHE A 121 -0.63 -17.24 -13.71
CA PHE A 121 -1.28 -16.12 -14.42
C PHE A 121 -0.85 -16.05 -15.88
N SER A 122 0.40 -16.40 -16.20
CA SER A 122 0.87 -16.46 -17.59
C SER A 122 0.18 -17.57 -18.40
N GLN A 123 -0.25 -18.64 -17.73
CA GLN A 123 -0.95 -19.77 -18.35
C GLN A 123 -2.47 -19.58 -18.42
N ASN A 124 -3.05 -18.64 -17.67
CA ASN A 124 -4.49 -18.43 -17.58
C ASN A 124 -4.87 -16.94 -17.72
N PRO A 125 -5.36 -16.51 -18.90
CA PRO A 125 -5.75 -15.13 -19.16
C PRO A 125 -6.80 -14.58 -18.19
N LEU A 126 -7.70 -15.43 -17.67
CA LEU A 126 -8.71 -14.98 -16.71
C LEU A 126 -8.07 -14.55 -15.38
N LEU A 127 -7.08 -15.31 -14.90
CA LEU A 127 -6.34 -14.93 -13.68
C LEU A 127 -5.56 -13.63 -13.90
N LEU A 128 -5.01 -13.43 -15.09
CA LEU A 128 -4.33 -12.19 -15.45
C LEU A 128 -5.29 -10.98 -15.44
N ILE A 129 -6.49 -11.14 -16.01
CA ILE A 129 -7.54 -10.10 -15.99
C ILE A 129 -7.99 -9.81 -14.55
N LEU A 130 -8.19 -10.83 -13.73
CA LEU A 130 -8.54 -10.65 -12.32
C LEU A 130 -7.44 -9.93 -11.55
N TRP A 131 -6.17 -10.27 -11.83
CA TRP A 131 -5.00 -9.65 -11.22
C TRP A 131 -4.88 -8.17 -11.60
N PHE A 132 -4.77 -7.85 -12.89
CA PHE A 132 -4.61 -6.48 -13.37
C PHE A 132 -5.89 -5.62 -13.27
N GLY A 133 -7.04 -6.25 -13.05
CA GLY A 133 -8.31 -5.60 -12.79
C GLY A 133 -8.57 -5.42 -11.30
N PRO A 134 -9.57 -6.11 -10.72
CA PRO A 134 -10.03 -5.81 -9.37
C PRO A 134 -8.96 -6.00 -8.28
N VAL A 135 -8.04 -6.97 -8.42
CA VAL A 135 -7.04 -7.23 -7.38
C VAL A 135 -6.08 -6.03 -7.25
N LEU A 136 -5.41 -5.66 -8.34
CA LEU A 136 -4.43 -4.57 -8.34
C LEU A 136 -5.08 -3.23 -7.95
N TRP A 137 -6.24 -2.92 -8.52
CA TRP A 137 -6.84 -1.59 -8.32
C TRP A 137 -7.59 -1.45 -7.00
N ILE A 138 -8.33 -2.47 -6.57
CA ILE A 138 -9.19 -2.40 -5.38
C ILE A 138 -8.48 -3.04 -4.18
N GLY A 139 -8.05 -4.30 -4.34
CA GLY A 139 -7.48 -5.09 -3.26
C GLY A 139 -6.10 -4.62 -2.79
N ILE A 140 -5.34 -3.97 -3.67
CA ILE A 140 -3.99 -3.48 -3.38
C ILE A 140 -3.98 -1.95 -3.37
N ALA A 141 -3.98 -1.29 -4.53
CA ALA A 141 -3.69 0.14 -4.62
C ALA A 141 -4.69 1.03 -3.86
N LEU A 142 -6.01 0.86 -4.08
CA LEU A 142 -7.02 1.63 -3.37
C LEU A 142 -7.01 1.33 -1.87
N PHE A 143 -6.97 0.05 -1.50
CA PHE A 143 -6.98 -0.37 -0.11
C PHE A 143 -5.79 0.21 0.67
N GLU A 144 -4.58 0.08 0.15
CA GLU A 144 -3.38 0.54 0.84
C GLU A 144 -3.32 2.06 0.97
N GLU A 145 -3.62 2.80 -0.10
CA GLU A 145 -3.59 4.27 -0.05
C GLU A 145 -4.73 4.83 0.81
N LEU A 146 -5.91 4.23 0.78
CA LEU A 146 -7.01 4.64 1.65
C LEU A 146 -6.67 4.36 3.12
N SER A 147 -6.10 3.20 3.43
CA SER A 147 -5.64 2.83 4.77
C SER A 147 -4.56 3.78 5.28
N ARG A 148 -3.59 4.12 4.43
CA ARG A 148 -2.54 5.11 4.71
C ARG A 148 -3.14 6.46 5.08
N ILE A 149 -4.03 6.99 4.24
CA ILE A 149 -4.64 8.31 4.47
C ILE A 149 -5.54 8.29 5.71
N PHE A 150 -6.33 7.24 5.91
CA PHE A 150 -7.16 7.11 7.09
C PHE A 150 -6.33 7.13 8.37
N PHE A 151 -5.22 6.39 8.39
CA PHE A 151 -4.28 6.36 9.50
C PHE A 151 -3.65 7.75 9.75
N LEU A 152 -3.16 8.40 8.69
CA LEU A 152 -2.60 9.76 8.75
C LEU A 152 -3.61 10.77 9.30
N LYS A 153 -4.83 10.83 8.77
CA LYS A 153 -5.87 11.76 9.20
C LYS A 153 -6.27 11.50 10.65
N CYS A 154 -6.44 10.24 11.05
CA CYS A 154 -6.77 9.90 12.43
C CYS A 154 -5.68 10.39 13.41
N LEU A 155 -4.40 10.17 13.07
CA LEU A 155 -3.28 10.62 13.90
C LEU A 155 -3.09 12.14 13.88
N TRP A 156 -3.23 12.81 12.73
CA TRP A 156 -3.16 14.27 12.66
C TRP A 156 -4.23 14.96 13.49
N ASN A 157 -5.41 14.34 13.64
CA ASN A 157 -6.47 14.86 14.51
C ASN A 157 -6.13 14.80 16.02
N LEU A 158 -5.00 14.19 16.42
CA LEU A 158 -4.56 14.16 17.81
C LEU A 158 -3.82 15.44 18.23
N SER A 159 -3.17 16.13 17.29
CA SER A 159 -2.40 17.35 17.54
C SER A 159 -2.14 18.15 16.26
N GLU A 160 -2.26 19.48 16.34
CA GLU A 160 -2.02 20.40 15.23
C GLU A 160 -0.53 20.80 15.08
N ASN A 161 0.34 20.30 15.96
CA ASN A 161 1.75 20.67 15.97
C ASN A 161 2.45 20.23 14.66
N LYS A 162 3.20 21.13 14.02
CA LYS A 162 3.96 20.80 12.79
C LYS A 162 4.95 19.65 12.97
N LYS A 163 5.61 19.56 14.14
CA LYS A 163 6.50 18.42 14.47
C LYS A 163 5.71 17.12 14.59
N TRP A 164 4.47 17.19 15.09
CA TRP A 164 3.58 16.02 15.15
C TRP A 164 3.20 15.53 13.75
N VAL A 165 2.89 16.44 12.83
CA VAL A 165 2.61 16.08 11.43
C VAL A 165 3.78 15.31 10.81
N ILE A 166 5.01 15.81 10.97
CA ILE A 166 6.22 15.15 10.47
C ILE A 166 6.41 13.78 11.12
N PHE A 167 6.26 13.71 12.45
CA PHE A 167 6.33 12.45 13.19
C PHE A 167 5.32 11.43 12.65
N VAL A 168 4.07 11.83 12.42
CA VAL A 168 3.01 10.95 11.90
C VAL A 168 3.34 10.44 10.48
N ILE A 169 3.91 11.28 9.61
CA ILE A 169 4.37 10.86 8.28
C ILE A 169 5.46 9.78 8.40
N LEU A 170 6.46 10.00 9.24
CA LEU A 170 7.56 9.04 9.44
C LEU A 170 7.06 7.74 10.09
N PHE A 171 6.30 7.87 11.17
CA PHE A 171 5.75 6.74 11.92
C PHE A 171 4.85 5.87 11.05
N SER A 172 3.89 6.47 10.34
CA SER A 172 3.01 5.70 9.44
C SER A 172 3.77 5.01 8.33
N SER A 173 4.82 5.64 7.81
CA SER A 173 5.65 5.06 6.77
C SER A 173 6.44 3.86 7.24
N ILE A 174 7.02 3.93 8.43
CA ILE A 174 7.69 2.79 9.07
C ILE A 174 6.70 1.65 9.32
N MET A 175 5.49 1.96 9.83
CA MET A 175 4.46 0.93 10.06
C MET A 175 4.07 0.20 8.78
N ILE A 176 3.94 0.91 7.65
CA ILE A 176 3.64 0.28 6.36
C ILE A 176 4.81 -0.58 5.88
N GLY A 177 6.05 -0.13 6.09
CA GLY A 177 7.22 -0.98 5.86
C GLY A 177 7.22 -2.26 6.70
N VAL A 178 6.86 -2.17 7.99
CA VAL A 178 6.78 -3.34 8.90
C VAL A 178 5.71 -4.33 8.46
N VAL A 179 4.58 -3.88 7.92
CA VAL A 179 3.56 -4.78 7.33
C VAL A 179 4.16 -5.61 6.17
N HIS A 180 5.18 -5.08 5.51
CA HIS A 180 5.92 -5.73 4.43
C HIS A 180 7.15 -6.51 4.91
N LEU A 181 7.24 -6.86 6.21
CA LEU A 181 8.39 -7.60 6.75
C LEU A 181 8.68 -8.92 6.03
N TYR A 182 7.67 -9.53 5.40
CA TYR A 182 7.81 -10.77 4.65
C TYR A 182 8.72 -10.61 3.41
N GLN A 183 8.97 -9.37 2.97
CA GLN A 183 9.91 -9.02 1.91
C GLN A 183 11.35 -8.83 2.43
N GLY A 184 11.58 -9.08 3.73
CA GLY A 184 12.87 -8.87 4.39
C GLY A 184 13.18 -7.40 4.71
N ILE A 185 14.33 -7.17 5.34
CA ILE A 185 14.76 -5.84 5.80
C ILE A 185 14.85 -4.84 4.64
N TYR A 186 15.31 -5.30 3.47
CA TYR A 186 15.32 -4.49 2.25
C TYR A 186 13.92 -3.99 1.89
N GLY A 187 12.92 -4.88 1.85
CA GLY A 187 11.54 -4.52 1.57
C GLY A 187 10.96 -3.54 2.60
N ILE A 188 11.21 -3.77 3.90
CA ILE A 188 10.79 -2.85 4.97
C ILE A 188 11.30 -1.43 4.70
N ILE A 189 12.60 -1.28 4.40
CA ILE A 189 13.20 0.03 4.15
C ILE A 189 12.64 0.67 2.87
N MET A 190 12.60 -0.07 1.77
CA MET A 190 12.16 0.46 0.48
C MET A 190 10.69 0.90 0.51
N ILE A 191 9.81 0.08 1.10
CA ILE A 191 8.40 0.41 1.26
C ILE A 191 8.20 1.59 2.23
N SER A 192 9.01 1.68 3.30
CA SER A 192 8.99 2.84 4.19
C SER A 192 9.36 4.13 3.46
N LEU A 193 10.42 4.12 2.64
CA LEU A 193 10.84 5.29 1.86
C LEU A 193 9.79 5.68 0.82
N LEU A 194 9.18 4.71 0.14
CA LEU A 194 8.09 4.95 -0.79
C LEU A 194 6.88 5.57 -0.08
N SER A 195 6.53 5.06 1.10
CA SER A 195 5.46 5.60 1.93
C SER A 195 5.71 7.04 2.35
N ILE A 196 6.97 7.43 2.64
CA ILE A 196 7.30 8.82 2.98
C ILE A 196 6.93 9.74 1.82
N ILE A 197 7.21 9.34 0.58
CA ILE A 197 6.88 10.11 -0.63
C ILE A 197 5.36 10.24 -0.75
N MET A 198 4.63 9.12 -0.66
CA MET A 198 3.16 9.10 -0.78
C MET A 198 2.47 9.92 0.31
N ALA A 199 2.90 9.76 1.56
CA ALA A 199 2.38 10.51 2.71
C ALA A 199 2.70 12.01 2.62
N SER A 200 3.89 12.37 2.15
CA SER A 200 4.29 13.77 1.95
C SER A 200 3.51 14.43 0.80
N TYR A 201 3.29 13.69 -0.29
CA TYR A 201 2.40 14.13 -1.37
C TYR A 201 0.98 14.39 -0.83
N PHE A 202 0.41 13.43 -0.09
CA PHE A 202 -0.92 13.60 0.46
C PHE A 202 -1.00 14.78 1.43
N TYR A 203 0.01 14.97 2.27
CA TYR A 203 0.07 16.11 3.19
C TYR A 203 -0.03 17.45 2.45
N LYS A 204 0.64 17.58 1.30
CA LYS A 204 0.68 18.81 0.50
C LYS A 204 -0.56 19.00 -0.37
N PHE A 205 -0.98 17.97 -1.10
CA PHE A 205 -1.99 18.09 -2.14
C PHE A 205 -3.38 17.62 -1.70
N ARG A 206 -3.49 16.74 -0.70
CA ARG A 206 -4.77 16.19 -0.21
C ARG A 206 -5.59 15.50 -1.30
N ARG A 207 -4.90 14.86 -2.25
CA ARG A 207 -5.48 14.11 -3.37
C ARG A 207 -5.14 12.64 -3.25
N ILE A 208 -6.13 11.75 -3.27
CA ILE A 208 -5.91 10.29 -3.23
C ILE A 208 -5.79 9.68 -4.63
N GLY A 209 -6.47 10.26 -5.63
CA GLY A 209 -6.51 9.72 -6.99
C GLY A 209 -5.10 9.48 -7.58
N PRO A 210 -4.21 10.48 -7.57
CA PRO A 210 -2.86 10.31 -8.10
C PRO A 210 -2.03 9.26 -7.37
N LEU A 211 -2.25 9.07 -6.06
CA LEU A 211 -1.59 8.03 -5.27
C LEU A 211 -2.02 6.63 -5.72
N ILE A 212 -3.35 6.39 -5.83
CA ILE A 212 -3.89 5.10 -6.25
C ILE A 212 -3.38 4.73 -7.65
N ILE A 213 -3.47 5.66 -8.60
CA ILE A 213 -3.06 5.40 -9.98
C ILE A 213 -1.54 5.16 -10.04
N SER A 214 -0.74 5.96 -9.35
CA SER A 214 0.71 5.78 -9.31
C SER A 214 1.11 4.44 -8.69
N HIS A 215 0.43 4.02 -7.62
CA HIS A 215 0.67 2.74 -6.95
C HIS A 215 0.31 1.58 -7.89
N ALA A 216 -0.89 1.60 -8.49
CA ALA A 216 -1.31 0.57 -9.44
C ALA A 216 -0.37 0.46 -10.65
N LEU A 217 0.11 1.59 -11.19
CA LEU A 217 1.09 1.61 -12.27
C LEU A 217 2.43 1.04 -11.84
N TYR A 218 2.93 1.43 -10.66
CA TYR A 218 4.20 0.95 -10.12
C TYR A 218 4.20 -0.57 -9.92
N ASP A 219 3.16 -1.12 -9.29
CA ASP A 219 3.03 -2.55 -9.07
C ASP A 219 2.74 -3.32 -10.35
N GLY A 220 1.83 -2.79 -11.18
CA GLY A 220 1.45 -3.41 -12.45
C GLY A 220 2.63 -3.53 -13.41
N ILE A 221 3.44 -2.47 -13.57
CA ILE A 221 4.61 -2.49 -14.46
C ILE A 221 5.68 -3.45 -13.92
N GLN A 222 5.94 -3.48 -12.61
CA GLN A 222 6.86 -4.46 -12.03
C GLN A 222 6.38 -5.89 -12.26
N PHE A 223 5.08 -6.13 -12.10
CA PHE A 223 4.49 -7.43 -12.37
C PHE A 223 4.66 -7.84 -13.84
N VAL A 224 4.44 -6.92 -14.79
CA VAL A 224 4.67 -7.17 -16.21
C VAL A 224 6.14 -7.53 -16.48
N PHE A 225 7.09 -6.79 -15.90
CA PHE A 225 8.51 -7.12 -16.07
C PHE A 225 8.85 -8.53 -15.59
N LEU A 226 8.34 -8.91 -14.41
CA LEU A 226 8.57 -10.24 -13.87
C LEU A 226 7.87 -11.34 -14.69
N LEU A 227 6.69 -11.06 -15.24
CA LEU A 227 6.00 -11.97 -16.15
C LEU A 227 6.79 -12.19 -17.44
N ILE A 228 7.37 -11.13 -18.02
CA ILE A 228 8.23 -11.22 -19.21
C ILE A 228 9.49 -12.03 -18.87
N GLU A 229 10.16 -11.72 -17.77
CA GLU A 229 11.38 -12.42 -17.33
C GLU A 229 11.15 -13.92 -17.16
N ILE A 230 10.07 -14.33 -16.49
CA ILE A 230 9.74 -15.74 -16.27
C ILE A 230 9.27 -16.43 -17.56
N SER A 231 8.65 -15.70 -18.50
CA SER A 231 8.17 -16.30 -19.77
C SER A 231 9.28 -16.55 -20.79
N LEU A 232 10.47 -15.96 -20.59
CA LEU A 232 11.64 -16.12 -21.46
C LEU A 232 12.57 -17.26 -21.03
N VAL A 233 12.28 -17.92 -19.90
CA VAL A 233 13.04 -19.05 -19.31
C VAL A 233 12.19 -20.31 -19.33
#